data_AF-V9Z7L5-F1
#
_entry.id   AF-V9Z7L5-F1
#
_cell.length_a   1.000
_cell.length_b   1.000
_cell.length_c   1.000
_cell.angle_alpha   90.00
_cell.angle_beta   90.00
_cell.angle_gamma   90.00
#
_symmetry.space_group_name_H-M   'P 1'
#
loop_
_entity.id
_entity.type
_entity.pdbx_description
1 polymer ?
#
loop_
_entity_poly.entity_id
_entity_poly.type
_entity_poly.pdbx_seq_one_letter_code
_entity_poly.pdbx_strand_id
1 'polypeptide(L)'
;MQELRLIDDNGYLVIVPGHDTVIVLDDDADTTEAEAQLRKIAEIDADIWRGVAREHAMALGGENTVNGRLALAKVRQYDARKYTIRRTTV
;
A
#
# COMPACT_ATOMS: atom_id res chain seq x y z
N MET A 1 15.11 0.20 -21.18
CA MET A 1 14.87 0.97 -19.93
C MET A 1 14.12 0.08 -18.95
N GLN A 2 14.22 0.30 -17.63
CA GLN A 2 13.47 -0.50 -16.64
C GLN A 2 12.44 0.34 -15.90
N GLU A 3 11.29 -0.27 -15.59
CA GLU A 3 10.23 0.35 -14.80
C GLU A 3 9.84 -0.55 -13.62
N LEU A 4 9.87 0.02 -12.41
CA LEU A 4 9.42 -0.61 -11.18
C LEU A 4 8.07 -0.01 -10.78
N ARG A 5 7.05 -0.85 -10.63
CA ARG A 5 5.68 -0.43 -10.27
C ARG A 5 5.26 -1.08 -8.97
N LEU A 6 4.73 -0.28 -8.04
CA LEU A 6 4.02 -0.81 -6.87
C LEU A 6 2.60 -1.20 -7.26
N ILE A 7 2.28 -2.50 -7.15
CA ILE A 7 0.97 -3.05 -7.49
C ILE A 7 0.30 -3.68 -6.27
N ASP A 8 -1.03 -3.71 -6.26
CA ASP A 8 -1.81 -4.43 -5.26
C ASP A 8 -1.91 -5.93 -5.53
N ASP A 9 -2.64 -6.65 -4.67
CA ASP A 9 -2.89 -8.09 -4.75
C ASP A 9 -3.71 -8.50 -5.99
N ASN A 10 -4.42 -7.57 -6.60
CA ASN A 10 -5.15 -7.75 -7.85
C ASN A 10 -4.30 -7.41 -9.09
N GLY A 11 -3.08 -6.91 -8.88
CA GLY A 11 -2.14 -6.54 -9.94
C GLY A 11 -2.38 -5.15 -10.54
N TYR A 12 -3.20 -4.31 -9.90
CA TYR A 12 -3.43 -2.92 -10.30
C TYR A 12 -2.36 -2.00 -9.73
N LEU A 13 -2.05 -0.93 -10.46
CA LEU A 13 -1.15 0.11 -9.99
C LEU A 13 -1.75 0.81 -8.76
N VAL A 14 -0.98 0.89 -7.69
CA VAL A 14 -1.36 1.65 -6.49
C VAL A 14 -1.10 3.13 -6.75
N ILE A 15 -2.03 3.99 -6.32
CA ILE A 15 -1.85 5.45 -6.37
C ILE A 15 -1.86 5.94 -4.93
N VAL A 16 -0.72 6.48 -4.48
CA VAL A 16 -0.57 7.05 -3.14
C VAL A 16 -0.39 8.56 -3.27
N PRO A 17 -1.28 9.40 -2.69
CA PRO A 17 -1.18 10.85 -2.81
C PRO A 17 0.19 11.39 -2.36
N GLY A 18 0.85 12.15 -3.23
CA GLY A 18 2.14 12.76 -2.92
C GLY A 18 3.36 11.85 -3.07
N HIS A 19 3.19 10.63 -3.60
CA HIS A 19 4.29 9.67 -3.76
C HIS A 19 4.28 9.03 -5.15
N ASP A 20 5.46 8.91 -5.75
CA ASP A 20 5.64 8.19 -7.00
C ASP A 20 5.67 6.68 -6.77
N THR A 21 4.65 5.98 -7.27
CA THR A 21 4.54 4.50 -7.18
C THR A 21 5.10 3.78 -8.40
N VAL A 22 5.66 4.55 -9.33
CA VAL A 22 6.35 4.10 -10.53
C VAL A 22 7.71 4.78 -10.57
N ILE A 23 8.77 3.98 -10.68
CA ILE A 23 10.14 4.47 -10.78
C ILE A 23 10.75 3.93 -12.07
N VAL A 24 11.25 4.85 -12.90
CA VAL A 24 11.93 4.53 -14.17
C VAL A 24 13.43 4.62 -13.95
N LEU A 25 14.15 3.60 -14.40
CA LEU A 25 15.59 3.43 -14.22
C LEU A 25 16.23 3.06 -15.57
N ASP A 26 17.52 3.33 -15.69
CA ASP A 26 18.33 2.78 -16.79
C ASP A 26 18.40 1.25 -16.70
N ASP A 27 18.68 0.58 -17.81
CA ASP A 27 18.62 -0.89 -17.91
C ASP A 27 19.59 -1.61 -16.96
N ASP A 28 20.67 -0.94 -16.57
CA ASP A 28 21.77 -1.51 -15.80
C ASP A 28 21.79 -1.00 -14.36
N ALA A 29 20.81 -0.18 -13.98
CA ALA A 29 20.78 0.49 -12.69
C ALA A 29 20.51 -0.49 -11.54
N ASP A 30 21.13 -0.25 -10.40
CA ASP A 30 20.82 -0.97 -9.16
C ASP A 30 19.40 -0.62 -8.69
N THR A 31 18.52 -1.62 -8.67
CA THR A 31 17.12 -1.44 -8.29
C THR A 31 16.92 -1.40 -6.77
N THR A 32 17.94 -1.69 -5.96
CA THR A 32 17.80 -1.91 -4.50
C THR A 32 17.19 -0.70 -3.79
N GLU A 33 17.66 0.51 -4.10
CA GLU A 33 17.15 1.74 -3.49
C GLU A 33 15.71 2.03 -3.92
N ALA A 34 15.43 1.90 -5.21
CA ALA A 34 14.10 2.11 -5.77
C ALA A 34 13.07 1.11 -5.20
N GLU A 35 13.45 -0.16 -5.03
CA GLU A 35 12.60 -1.15 -4.39
C GLU A 35 12.36 -0.85 -2.91
N ALA A 36 13.40 -0.42 -2.18
CA ALA A 36 13.26 -0.01 -0.79
C ALA A 36 12.33 1.21 -0.64
N GLN A 37 12.40 2.16 -1.56
CA GLN A 37 11.48 3.30 -1.62
C GLN A 37 10.04 2.86 -1.87
N LEU A 38 9.79 2.00 -2.87
CA LEU A 38 8.44 1.50 -3.15
C LEU A 38 7.86 0.70 -1.98
N ARG A 39 8.68 -0.06 -1.24
CA ARG A 39 8.25 -0.73 -0.01
C ARG A 39 7.81 0.25 1.08
N LYS A 40 8.55 1.34 1.29
CA LYS A 40 8.13 2.41 2.22
C LYS A 40 6.80 3.04 1.82
N ILE A 41 6.58 3.26 0.52
CA ILE A 41 5.31 3.81 0.02
C ILE A 41 4.16 2.83 0.27
N ALA A 42 4.40 1.53 0.12
CA ALA A 42 3.45 0.48 0.45
C ALA A 42 3.04 0.50 1.94
N GLU A 43 3.99 0.77 2.84
CA GLU A 43 3.73 0.96 4.27
C GLU A 43 2.87 2.20 4.55
N ILE A 44 3.17 3.32 3.87
CA ILE A 44 2.40 4.57 3.98
C ILE A 44 0.94 4.34 3.54
N ASP A 45 0.70 3.72 2.39
CA ASP A 45 -0.66 3.43 1.93
C ASP A 45 -1.41 2.53 2.92
N ALA A 46 -0.76 1.47 3.41
CA ALA A 46 -1.35 0.60 4.42
C ALA A 46 -1.69 1.36 5.71
N ASP A 47 -0.84 2.28 6.17
CA ASP A 47 -1.10 3.11 7.34
C ASP A 47 -2.28 4.07 7.14
N ILE A 48 -2.38 4.71 5.97
CA ILE A 48 -3.51 5.59 5.62
C ILE A 48 -4.82 4.81 5.71
N TRP A 49 -4.91 3.65 5.03
CA TRP A 49 -6.13 2.85 5.04
C TRP A 49 -6.44 2.25 6.40
N ARG A 50 -5.42 1.89 7.20
CA ARG A 50 -5.62 1.51 8.61
C ARG A 50 -6.19 2.66 9.43
N GLY A 51 -5.73 3.89 9.20
CA GLY A 51 -6.29 5.12 9.81
C GLY A 51 -7.76 5.29 9.48
N VAL A 52 -8.10 5.34 8.19
CA VAL A 52 -9.49 5.49 7.70
C VAL A 52 -10.41 4.39 8.27
N ALA A 53 -9.94 3.14 8.26
CA ALA A 53 -10.71 2.02 8.78
C ALA A 53 -10.97 2.13 10.30
N ARG A 54 -9.99 2.63 11.08
CA ARG A 54 -10.17 2.89 12.51
C ARG A 54 -11.16 4.02 12.75
N GLU A 55 -11.05 5.13 12.03
CA GLU A 55 -12.01 6.25 12.13
C GLU A 55 -13.44 5.79 11.84
N HIS A 56 -13.62 5.02 10.76
CA HIS A 56 -14.91 4.43 10.44
C HIS A 56 -15.43 3.51 11.55
N ALA A 57 -14.57 2.66 12.12
CA ALA A 57 -14.97 1.79 13.22
C ALA A 57 -15.37 2.57 14.48
N MET A 58 -14.67 3.65 14.80
CA MET A 58 -15.01 4.54 15.93
C MET A 58 -16.35 5.22 15.71
N ALA A 59 -16.65 5.67 14.49
CA ALA A 59 -17.97 6.21 14.14
C ALA A 59 -19.11 5.19 14.32
N LEU A 60 -18.80 3.89 14.23
CA LEU A 60 -19.74 2.79 14.50
C LEU A 60 -19.82 2.38 15.99
N GLY A 61 -19.17 3.13 16.89
CA GLY A 61 -19.14 2.84 18.33
C GLY A 61 -17.95 1.97 18.78
N GLY A 62 -16.95 1.78 17.91
CA GLY A 62 -15.68 1.15 18.22
C GLY A 62 -15.83 -0.27 18.76
N GLU A 63 -15.03 -0.63 19.76
CA GLU A 63 -15.06 -1.97 20.34
C GLU A 63 -16.33 -2.27 21.15
N ASN A 64 -17.15 -1.26 21.46
CA ASN A 64 -18.35 -1.42 22.28
C ASN A 64 -19.53 -2.00 21.50
N THR A 65 -19.53 -1.87 20.17
CA THR A 65 -20.61 -2.39 19.33
C THR A 65 -20.14 -3.56 18.49
N VAL A 66 -21.06 -4.43 18.11
CA VAL A 66 -20.76 -5.54 17.17
C VAL A 66 -20.23 -4.98 15.84
N ASN A 67 -20.85 -3.92 15.32
CA ASN A 67 -20.48 -3.32 14.05
C ASN A 67 -19.09 -2.67 14.10
N GLY A 68 -18.75 -1.96 15.18
CA GLY A 68 -17.44 -1.35 15.32
C GLY A 68 -16.32 -2.39 15.52
N ARG A 69 -16.57 -3.49 16.24
CA ARG A 69 -15.63 -4.63 16.32
C ARG A 69 -15.40 -5.30 14.96
N LEU A 70 -16.47 -5.51 14.18
CA LEU A 70 -16.36 -6.05 12.82
C LEU A 70 -15.58 -5.10 11.90
N ALA A 71 -15.79 -3.79 12.01
CA ALA A 71 -15.02 -2.80 11.26
C ALA A 71 -13.54 -2.77 11.67
N LEU A 72 -13.22 -2.86 12.97
CA LEU A 72 -11.84 -2.95 13.46
C LEU A 72 -11.14 -4.23 12.98
N ALA A 73 -11.85 -5.34 12.85
CA ALA A 73 -11.27 -6.56 12.29
C ALA A 73 -10.77 -6.37 10.84
N LYS A 74 -11.44 -5.50 10.06
CA LYS A 74 -11.01 -5.17 8.69
C LYS A 74 -9.75 -4.31 8.63
N VAL A 75 -9.35 -3.65 9.72
CA VAL A 75 -8.08 -2.90 9.79
C VAL A 75 -6.90 -3.82 9.47
N ARG A 76 -6.96 -5.09 9.88
CA ARG A 76 -5.92 -6.10 9.61
C ARG A 76 -5.80 -6.49 8.13
N GLN A 77 -6.80 -6.16 7.30
CA GLN A 77 -6.76 -6.40 5.85
C GLN A 77 -5.87 -5.39 5.11
N TYR A 78 -5.57 -4.25 5.74
CA TYR A 78 -4.72 -3.21 5.18
C TYR A 78 -3.27 -3.40 5.65
N ASP A 79 -2.59 -4.34 5.01
CA ASP A 79 -1.20 -4.73 5.28
C ASP A 79 -0.31 -4.43 4.07
N ALA A 80 0.89 -3.90 4.30
CA ALA A 80 1.87 -3.60 3.25
C ALA A 80 2.34 -4.86 2.48
N ARG A 81 2.19 -6.05 3.07
CA ARG A 81 2.57 -7.33 2.44
C ARG A 81 1.67 -7.73 1.27
N LYS A 82 0.50 -7.09 1.11
CA LYS A 82 -0.38 -7.32 -0.04
C LYS A 82 0.16 -6.70 -1.32
N TYR A 83 1.09 -5.75 -1.22
CA TYR A 83 1.67 -5.09 -2.38
C TYR A 83 2.87 -5.86 -2.92
N THR A 84 3.04 -5.82 -4.23
CA THR A 84 4.17 -6.41 -4.95
C THR A 84 4.85 -5.34 -5.78
N ILE A 85 6.17 -5.45 -5.97
CA ILE A 85 6.89 -4.63 -6.93
C ILE A 85 7.00 -5.41 -8.23
N ARG A 86 6.37 -4.92 -9.30
CA ARG A 86 6.48 -5.49 -10.63
C ARG A 86 7.56 -4.77 -11.41
N ARG A 87 8.50 -5.54 -11.95
CA ARG A 87 9.55 -5.04 -12.86
C ARG A 87 9.11 -5.26 -14.30
N THR A 88 9.24 -4.24 -15.14
CA THR A 88 8.93 -4.30 -16.57
C THR A 88 10.06 -3.66 -17.36
N THR A 89 10.52 -4.32 -18.42
CA THR A 89 11.44 -3.71 -19.39
C THR A 89 10.63 -2.91 -20.40
N VAL A 90 11.07 -1.68 -20.68
CA VAL A 90 10.43 -0.70 -21.57
C VAL A 90 11.37 -0.33 -22.70
#